data_AF-A0A212CL73-F1
#
_entry.id   AF-A0A212CL73-F1
#
_cell.length_a   1.000
_cell.length_b   1.000
_cell.length_c   1.000
_cell.angle_alpha   90.00
_cell.angle_beta   90.00
_cell.angle_gamma   90.00
#
_symmetry.space_group_name_H-M   'P 1'
#
loop_
_entity.id
_entity.type
_entity.pdbx_description
1 polymer ?
#
loop_
_entity_poly.entity_id
_entity_poly.type
_entity_poly.pdbx_seq_one_letter_code
_entity_poly.pdbx_strand_id
1 'polypeptide(L)'
;ELFPVNRQSVDHFAKYFTDAGLKELSDFLRVQQSLGTRKELQKELQERLSQECPIKEVVLYVKEEMKRNDLPETAVIGLLWTCIMNAVEWNKKEELVAEQALKHLKQYAPLLAVFSSQGQSELILLQKVQEYCYDNIHFMKAFQKIVVLFYKADVLSEEAILKWYKEAHVAKGK
;
A
#
# COMPACT_ATOMS: atom_id res chain seq x y z
N GLU A 1 -0.42 16.86 35.26
CA GLU A 1 -0.24 15.65 34.44
C GLU A 1 -1.40 14.70 34.73
N LEU A 2 -2.08 14.18 33.71
CA LEU A 2 -3.38 13.50 33.90
C LEU A 2 -3.29 12.01 34.27
N PHE A 3 -2.12 11.35 34.18
CA PHE A 3 -1.96 9.94 34.60
C PHE A 3 -0.55 9.60 35.11
N PRO A 4 -0.42 8.66 36.06
CA PRO A 4 0.86 8.17 36.57
C PRO A 4 1.64 7.37 35.51
N VAL A 5 2.97 7.44 35.59
CA VAL A 5 3.95 6.91 34.62
C VAL A 5 3.72 5.43 34.23
N ASN A 6 3.18 4.61 35.15
CA ASN A 6 2.91 3.19 34.93
C ASN A 6 1.58 2.86 34.21
N ARG A 7 0.81 3.85 33.73
CA ARG A 7 -0.47 3.65 33.00
C ARG A 7 -0.55 4.40 31.66
N GLN A 8 0.60 4.75 31.07
CA GLN A 8 0.67 5.56 29.86
C GLN A 8 0.61 4.76 28.54
N SER A 9 -0.11 3.64 28.48
CA SER A 9 -0.34 2.97 27.19
C SER A 9 -1.53 3.57 26.45
N VAL A 10 -1.44 3.66 25.12
CA VAL A 10 -2.53 4.19 24.28
C VAL A 10 -3.82 3.38 24.47
N ASP A 11 -3.71 2.07 24.72
CA ASP A 11 -4.87 1.22 25.03
C ASP A 11 -5.55 1.60 26.34
N HIS A 12 -4.77 1.95 27.36
CA HIS A 12 -5.33 2.37 28.65
C HIS A 12 -5.98 3.76 28.55
N PHE A 13 -5.39 4.66 27.76
CA PHE A 13 -5.97 5.96 27.44
C PHE A 13 -7.25 5.83 26.60
N ALA A 14 -7.23 5.01 25.55
CA ALA A 14 -8.37 4.76 24.68
C ALA A 14 -9.55 4.15 25.46
N LYS A 15 -9.27 3.17 26.32
CA LYS A 15 -10.27 2.56 27.20
C LYS A 15 -10.84 3.58 28.20
N TYR A 16 -9.97 4.33 28.90
CA TYR A 16 -10.41 5.35 29.85
C TYR A 16 -11.29 6.41 29.21
N PHE A 17 -10.90 6.95 28.05
CA PHE A 17 -11.68 7.98 27.37
C PHE A 17 -12.96 7.43 26.73
N THR A 18 -12.96 6.18 26.26
CA THR A 18 -14.17 5.52 25.75
C THR A 18 -15.18 5.28 26.89
N ASP A 19 -14.71 4.76 28.04
CA ASP A 19 -15.53 4.53 29.22
C ASP A 19 -16.06 5.85 29.82
N ALA A 20 -15.34 6.96 29.63
CA ALA A 20 -15.76 8.31 30.02
C ALA A 20 -16.64 9.03 28.98
N GLY A 21 -17.07 8.36 27.90
CA GLY A 21 -17.93 8.94 26.86
C GLY A 21 -17.23 9.81 25.81
N LEU A 22 -15.89 9.90 25.85
CA LEU A 22 -15.03 10.66 24.93
C LEU A 22 -14.41 9.77 23.85
N LYS A 23 -15.26 8.98 23.19
CA LYS A 23 -14.86 8.03 22.14
C LYS A 23 -14.12 8.71 20.98
N GLU A 24 -14.53 9.92 20.58
CA GLU A 24 -13.89 10.67 19.49
C GLU A 24 -12.41 10.99 19.77
N LEU A 25 -12.06 11.28 21.02
CA LEU A 25 -10.69 11.58 21.42
C LEU A 25 -9.82 10.32 21.47
N SER A 26 -10.40 9.20 21.93
CA SER A 26 -9.80 7.87 21.85
C SER A 26 -9.54 7.45 20.39
N ASP A 27 -10.54 7.62 19.52
CA ASP A 27 -10.46 7.30 18.10
C ASP A 27 -9.40 8.20 17.42
N PHE A 28 -9.36 9.49 17.74
CA PHE A 28 -8.35 10.42 17.24
C PHE A 28 -6.92 10.00 17.63
N LEU A 29 -6.69 9.66 18.90
CA LEU A 29 -5.37 9.21 19.37
C LEU A 29 -4.93 7.92 18.68
N ARG A 30 -5.84 6.96 18.50
CA ARG A 30 -5.55 5.70 17.78
C ARG A 30 -5.22 5.95 16.32
N VAL A 31 -5.94 6.87 15.66
CA VAL A 31 -5.65 7.30 14.29
C VAL A 31 -4.28 7.97 14.20
N GLN A 32 -3.95 8.90 15.12
CA GLN A 32 -2.65 9.57 15.14
C GLN A 32 -1.48 8.60 15.32
N GLN A 33 -1.60 7.65 16.25
CA GLN A 33 -0.58 6.62 16.45
C GLN A 33 -0.41 5.75 15.20
N SER A 34 -1.52 5.30 14.61
CA SER A 34 -1.49 4.49 13.38
C SER A 34 -0.84 5.25 12.21
N LEU A 35 -1.11 6.55 12.08
CA LEU A 35 -0.47 7.40 11.08
C LEU A 35 1.04 7.53 11.28
N GLY A 36 1.48 7.71 12.54
CA GLY A 36 2.91 7.75 12.89
C GLY A 36 3.63 6.45 12.53
N THR A 37 3.07 5.31 12.93
CA THR A 37 3.61 3.98 12.62
C THR A 37 3.67 3.72 11.11
N ARG A 38 2.63 4.08 10.35
CA ARG A 38 2.63 3.92 8.89
C ARG A 38 3.68 4.78 8.20
N LYS A 39 3.90 6.00 8.68
CA LYS A 39 4.91 6.91 8.10
C LYS A 39 6.33 6.40 8.33
N GLU A 40 6.62 5.85 9.51
CA GLU A 40 7.93 5.25 9.77
C GLU A 40 8.13 3.99 8.93
N LEU A 41 7.11 3.11 8.88
CA LEU A 41 7.14 1.92 8.02
C LEU A 41 7.36 2.27 6.55
N GLN A 42 6.72 3.33 6.05
CA GLN A 42 6.93 3.83 4.70
C GLN A 42 8.39 4.19 4.45
N LYS A 43 9.00 4.92 5.39
CA LYS A 43 10.38 5.38 5.29
C LYS A 43 11.36 4.20 5.31
N GLU A 44 11.20 3.29 6.27
CA GLU A 44 12.05 2.09 6.35
C GLU A 44 11.93 1.21 5.09
N LEU A 45 10.71 1.06 4.53
CA LEU A 45 10.51 0.35 3.28
C LEU A 45 11.20 1.04 2.11
N GLN A 46 11.08 2.36 1.99
CA GLN A 46 11.77 3.11 0.94
C GLN A 46 13.29 2.96 1.04
N GLU A 47 13.85 3.03 2.25
CA GLU A 47 15.28 2.80 2.49
C GLU A 47 15.71 1.39 2.03
N ARG A 48 14.99 0.34 2.44
CA ARG A 48 15.27 -1.04 2.02
C ARG A 48 15.16 -1.25 0.51
N LEU A 49 14.16 -0.64 -0.13
CA LEU A 49 13.99 -0.71 -1.59
C LEU A 49 15.14 0.00 -2.32
N SER A 50 15.60 1.15 -1.81
CA SER A 50 16.75 1.88 -2.37
C SER A 50 18.08 1.15 -2.20
N GLN A 51 18.20 0.33 -1.16
CA GLN A 51 19.36 -0.54 -0.93
C GLN A 51 19.31 -1.83 -1.78
N GLU A 52 18.29 -2.00 -2.63
CA GLU A 52 18.07 -3.19 -3.45
C GLU A 52 18.08 -4.49 -2.61
N CYS A 53 17.56 -4.43 -1.38
CA CYS A 53 17.47 -5.60 -0.52
C CYS A 53 16.74 -6.76 -1.23
N PRO A 54 17.16 -8.03 -1.03
CA PRO A 54 16.49 -9.17 -1.64
C PRO A 54 15.00 -9.19 -1.32
N ILE A 55 14.16 -9.43 -2.34
CA ILE A 55 12.68 -9.43 -2.19
C ILE A 55 12.22 -10.35 -1.04
N LYS A 56 12.88 -11.49 -0.84
CA LYS A 56 12.56 -12.41 0.26
C LYS A 56 12.75 -11.78 1.65
N GLU A 57 13.80 -10.98 1.84
CA GLU A 57 14.05 -10.28 3.10
C GLU A 57 13.02 -9.19 3.33
N VAL A 58 12.66 -8.44 2.28
CA VAL A 58 11.60 -7.43 2.33
C VAL A 58 10.25 -8.07 2.70
N VAL A 59 9.92 -9.23 2.12
CA VAL A 59 8.71 -9.99 2.48
C VAL A 59 8.69 -10.38 3.95
N LEU A 60 9.81 -10.90 4.49
CA LEU A 60 9.90 -11.30 5.89
C LEU A 60 9.69 -10.10 6.81
N TYR A 61 10.41 -9.01 6.55
CA TYR A 61 10.27 -7.76 7.29
C TYR A 61 8.83 -7.24 7.28
N VAL A 62 8.20 -7.11 6.10
CA VAL A 62 6.81 -6.62 6.00
C VAL A 62 5.84 -7.52 6.77
N LYS A 63 6.02 -8.85 6.72
CA LYS A 63 5.18 -9.78 7.50
C LYS A 63 5.36 -9.63 9.01
N GLU A 64 6.57 -9.34 9.47
CA GLU A 64 6.84 -9.04 10.88
C GLU A 64 6.18 -7.73 11.29
N GLU A 65 6.28 -6.69 10.46
CA GLU A 65 5.63 -5.38 10.69
C GLU A 65 4.11 -5.48 10.71
N MET A 66 3.54 -6.32 9.83
CA MET A 66 2.10 -6.60 9.83
C MET A 66 1.65 -7.20 11.15
N LYS A 67 2.40 -8.18 11.68
CA LYS A 67 2.08 -8.80 12.97
C LYS A 67 2.30 -7.86 14.13
N ARG A 68 3.40 -7.10 14.13
CA ARG A 68 3.79 -6.20 15.22
C ARG A 68 2.81 -5.05 15.39
N ASN A 69 2.28 -4.53 14.28
CA ASN A 69 1.43 -3.34 14.26
C ASN A 69 -0.03 -3.64 13.87
N ASP A 70 -0.41 -4.92 13.81
CA ASP A 70 -1.75 -5.40 13.40
C ASP A 70 -2.24 -4.76 12.08
N LEU A 71 -1.37 -4.72 11.08
CA LEU A 71 -1.67 -4.08 9.81
C LEU A 71 -2.42 -5.04 8.87
N PRO A 72 -3.59 -4.65 8.35
CA PRO A 72 -4.28 -5.45 7.37
C PRO A 72 -3.53 -5.44 6.03
N GLU A 73 -3.62 -6.56 5.30
CA GLU A 73 -3.00 -6.72 3.98
C GLU A 73 -3.40 -5.60 3.01
N THR A 74 -4.66 -5.14 3.09
CA THR A 74 -5.21 -4.02 2.31
C THR A 74 -4.48 -2.69 2.53
N ALA A 75 -3.99 -2.44 3.75
CA ALA A 75 -3.18 -1.25 4.03
C ALA A 75 -1.74 -1.42 3.54
N VAL A 76 -1.19 -2.62 3.70
CA VAL A 76 0.18 -2.95 3.29
C VAL A 76 0.35 -2.91 1.78
N ILE A 77 -0.59 -3.46 1.01
CA ILE A 77 -0.49 -3.46 -0.45
C ILE A 77 -0.51 -2.04 -1.02
N GLY A 78 -1.34 -1.16 -0.45
CA GLY A 78 -1.37 0.26 -0.81
C GLY A 78 -0.06 0.98 -0.47
N LEU A 79 0.51 0.68 0.70
CA LEU A 79 1.79 1.25 1.13
C LEU A 79 2.95 0.79 0.23
N LEU A 80 3.01 -0.51 -0.09
CA LEU A 80 4.03 -1.08 -0.98
C LEU A 80 3.96 -0.44 -2.37
N TRP A 81 2.76 -0.31 -2.95
CA TRP A 81 2.57 0.41 -4.21
C TRP A 81 3.15 1.83 -4.16
N THR A 82 2.81 2.61 -3.12
CA THR A 82 3.33 3.97 -2.95
C THR A 82 4.85 3.99 -2.84
N CYS A 83 5.46 3.07 -2.09
CA CYS A 83 6.91 3.00 -1.94
C CYS A 83 7.60 2.65 -3.27
N ILE A 84 7.10 1.64 -3.97
CA ILE A 84 7.64 1.17 -5.25
C ILE A 84 7.55 2.28 -6.30
N MET A 85 6.40 2.94 -6.44
CA MET A 85 6.21 3.97 -7.47
C MET A 85 6.99 5.26 -7.19
N ASN A 86 7.30 5.56 -5.93
CA ASN A 86 8.08 6.74 -5.54
C ASN A 86 9.60 6.48 -5.53
N ALA A 87 10.05 5.23 -5.67
CA ALA A 87 11.46 4.88 -5.69
C ALA A 87 12.17 5.24 -7.00
N VAL A 88 11.43 5.67 -8.03
CA VAL A 88 11.95 5.90 -9.38
C VAL A 88 11.57 7.29 -9.87
N GLU A 89 12.54 7.98 -10.48
CA GLU A 89 12.26 9.15 -11.29
C GLU A 89 11.80 8.70 -12.69
N TRP A 90 10.58 9.12 -13.04
CA TRP A 90 9.92 8.65 -14.25
C TRP A 90 10.28 9.47 -15.48
N ASN A 91 10.46 8.78 -16.61
CA ASN A 91 10.63 9.42 -17.90
C ASN A 91 9.40 10.29 -18.24
N LYS A 92 9.63 11.41 -18.94
CA LYS A 92 8.55 12.32 -19.39
C LYS A 92 8.00 11.96 -20.78
N LYS A 93 8.65 11.04 -21.50
CA LYS A 93 8.16 10.52 -22.78
C LYS A 93 7.26 9.31 -22.52
N GLU A 94 6.03 9.36 -23.05
CA GLU A 94 4.97 8.37 -22.80
C GLU A 94 5.40 6.92 -23.11
N GLU A 95 6.08 6.69 -24.23
CA GLU A 95 6.52 5.34 -24.61
C GLU A 95 7.64 4.82 -23.71
N LEU A 96 8.62 5.68 -23.38
CA LEU A 96 9.76 5.31 -22.53
C LEU A 96 9.34 5.09 -21.09
N VAL A 97 8.39 5.89 -20.57
CA VAL A 97 7.92 5.73 -19.19
C VAL A 97 7.12 4.44 -19.04
N ALA A 98 6.34 4.04 -20.05
CA ALA A 98 5.62 2.78 -20.02
C ALA A 98 6.59 1.59 -19.94
N GLU A 99 7.64 1.58 -20.76
CA GLU A 99 8.66 0.51 -20.71
C GLU A 99 9.45 0.51 -19.40
N GLN A 100 9.83 1.69 -18.91
CA GLN A 100 10.50 1.86 -17.62
C GLN A 100 9.63 1.31 -16.47
N ALA A 101 8.34 1.67 -16.46
CA ALA A 101 7.39 1.23 -15.45
C ALA A 101 7.21 -0.29 -15.46
N LEU A 102 7.09 -0.91 -16.63
CA LEU A 102 6.97 -2.37 -16.73
C LEU A 102 8.24 -3.08 -16.23
N LYS A 103 9.43 -2.56 -16.58
CA LYS A 103 10.69 -3.13 -16.09
C LYS A 103 10.78 -3.03 -14.56
N HIS A 104 10.47 -1.86 -14.02
CA HIS A 104 10.48 -1.61 -12.57
C HIS A 104 9.48 -2.49 -11.82
N LEU A 105 8.22 -2.47 -12.24
CA LEU A 105 7.15 -3.23 -11.58
C LEU A 105 7.37 -4.75 -11.70
N LYS A 106 8.00 -5.22 -12.78
CA LYS A 106 8.33 -6.65 -12.93
C LYS A 106 9.32 -7.12 -11.86
N GLN A 107 10.26 -6.27 -11.44
CA GLN A 107 11.20 -6.59 -10.36
C GLN A 107 10.48 -6.79 -9.02
N TYR A 108 9.44 -6.01 -8.76
CA TYR A 108 8.68 -6.04 -7.50
C TYR A 108 7.39 -6.88 -7.56
N ALA A 109 7.02 -7.44 -8.72
CA ALA A 109 5.85 -8.29 -8.84
C ALA A 109 5.86 -9.47 -7.84
N PRO A 110 6.97 -10.18 -7.59
CA PRO A 110 7.00 -11.23 -6.57
C PRO A 110 6.74 -10.72 -5.14
N LEU A 111 7.08 -9.46 -4.84
CA LEU A 111 6.76 -8.83 -3.56
C LEU A 111 5.26 -8.54 -3.46
N LEU A 112 4.71 -7.91 -4.50
CA LEU A 112 3.29 -7.55 -4.55
C LEU A 112 2.40 -8.79 -4.48
N ALA A 113 2.74 -9.87 -5.19
CA ALA A 113 2.00 -11.13 -5.20
C ALA A 113 1.81 -11.73 -3.78
N VAL A 114 2.80 -11.57 -2.89
CA VAL A 114 2.70 -12.06 -1.51
C VAL A 114 1.65 -11.30 -0.69
N PHE A 115 1.41 -10.03 -1.03
CA PHE A 115 0.51 -9.13 -0.29
C PHE A 115 -0.76 -8.77 -1.08
N SER A 116 -1.02 -9.51 -2.16
CA SER A 116 -2.26 -9.46 -2.94
C SER A 116 -2.93 -10.83 -2.96
N SER A 117 -2.97 -11.49 -1.79
CA SER A 117 -3.48 -12.86 -1.65
C SER A 117 -5.01 -12.94 -1.49
N GLN A 118 -5.67 -11.79 -1.31
CA GLN A 118 -7.10 -11.68 -1.08
C GLN A 118 -7.73 -10.81 -2.18
N GLY A 119 -8.95 -11.13 -2.61
CA GLY A 119 -9.62 -10.33 -3.64
C GLY A 119 -9.73 -8.83 -3.29
N GLN A 120 -9.83 -8.48 -2.00
CA GLN A 120 -9.88 -7.07 -1.58
C GLN A 120 -8.52 -6.35 -1.71
N SER A 121 -7.40 -7.02 -1.44
CA SER A 121 -6.07 -6.42 -1.62
C SER A 121 -5.71 -6.28 -3.10
N GLU A 122 -6.09 -7.27 -3.92
CA GLU A 122 -6.00 -7.17 -5.39
C GLU A 122 -6.78 -5.97 -5.94
N LEU A 123 -8.04 -5.79 -5.50
CA LEU A 123 -8.86 -4.65 -5.92
C LEU A 123 -8.26 -3.31 -5.50
N ILE A 124 -7.75 -3.20 -4.28
CA ILE A 124 -7.10 -1.96 -3.81
C ILE A 124 -5.85 -1.67 -4.65
N LEU A 125 -5.04 -2.68 -4.96
CA LEU A 125 -3.89 -2.50 -5.83
C LEU A 125 -4.32 -2.00 -7.20
N LEU A 126 -5.34 -2.63 -7.82
CA LEU A 126 -5.82 -2.25 -9.14
C LEU A 126 -6.39 -0.82 -9.17
N GLN A 127 -7.12 -0.41 -8.14
CA GLN A 127 -7.57 0.97 -7.95
C GLN A 127 -6.39 1.94 -7.82
N LYS A 128 -5.33 1.56 -7.08
CA LYS A 128 -4.12 2.37 -6.96
C LYS A 128 -3.37 2.52 -8.28
N VAL A 129 -3.31 1.46 -9.10
CA VAL A 129 -2.76 1.55 -10.48
C VAL A 129 -3.60 2.50 -11.34
N GLN A 130 -4.94 2.38 -11.26
CA GLN A 130 -5.88 3.22 -12.01
C GLN A 130 -5.70 4.70 -11.63
N GLU A 131 -5.75 5.02 -10.34
CA GLU A 131 -5.54 6.38 -9.81
C GLU A 131 -4.21 6.96 -10.30
N TYR A 132 -3.12 6.20 -10.15
CA TYR A 132 -1.78 6.67 -10.54
C TYR A 132 -1.67 6.94 -12.05
N CYS A 133 -2.19 6.03 -12.88
CA CYS A 133 -2.12 6.19 -14.33
C CYS A 133 -3.02 7.32 -14.83
N TYR A 134 -4.12 7.61 -14.12
CA TYR A 134 -5.01 8.72 -14.44
C TYR A 134 -4.41 10.08 -14.04
N ASP A 135 -3.88 10.18 -12.82
CA ASP A 135 -3.33 11.44 -12.30
C ASP A 135 -1.98 11.78 -12.99
N ASN A 136 -1.30 10.81 -13.60
CA ASN A 136 -0.07 11.02 -14.37
C ASN A 136 -0.30 10.80 -15.88
N ILE A 137 -0.41 11.89 -16.64
CA ILE A 137 -0.73 11.88 -18.08
C ILE A 137 0.20 10.99 -18.91
N HIS A 138 1.45 10.79 -18.50
CA HIS A 138 2.42 9.97 -19.22
C HIS A 138 2.19 8.46 -19.01
N PHE A 139 1.40 8.07 -18.01
CA PHE A 139 1.08 6.68 -17.67
C PHE A 139 -0.26 6.20 -18.21
N MET A 140 -1.06 7.06 -18.84
CA MET A 140 -2.40 6.69 -19.34
C MET A 140 -2.38 5.43 -20.21
N LYS A 141 -1.43 5.29 -21.14
CA LYS A 141 -1.27 4.07 -21.97
C LYS A 141 -0.52 2.92 -21.27
N ALA A 142 0.08 3.16 -20.11
CA ALA A 142 0.78 2.14 -19.33
C ALA A 142 -0.19 1.28 -18.52
N PHE A 143 -1.36 1.80 -18.13
CA PHE A 143 -2.34 1.10 -17.28
C PHE A 143 -2.62 -0.34 -17.73
N GLN A 144 -3.08 -0.50 -18.98
CA GLN A 144 -3.41 -1.83 -19.52
C GLN A 144 -2.20 -2.77 -19.50
N LYS A 145 -1.00 -2.26 -19.82
CA LYS A 145 0.23 -3.05 -19.82
C LYS A 145 0.61 -3.48 -18.39
N ILE A 146 0.41 -2.61 -17.39
CA ILE A 146 0.67 -2.91 -15.98
C ILE A 146 -0.32 -3.99 -15.48
N VAL A 147 -1.60 -3.86 -15.80
CA VAL A 147 -2.61 -4.88 -15.43
C VAL A 147 -2.27 -6.24 -16.04
N VAL A 148 -1.88 -6.27 -17.32
CA VAL A 148 -1.45 -7.52 -17.98
C VAL A 148 -0.18 -8.09 -17.35
N LEU A 149 0.79 -7.24 -16.97
CA LEU A 149 2.00 -7.68 -16.26
C LEU A 149 1.64 -8.33 -14.92
N PHE A 150 0.79 -7.70 -14.13
CA PHE A 150 0.37 -8.19 -12.83
C PHE A 150 -0.48 -9.46 -12.92
N TYR A 151 -1.36 -9.56 -13.91
CA TYR A 151 -2.08 -10.81 -14.19
C TYR A 151 -1.12 -11.95 -14.52
N LYS A 152 -0.15 -11.73 -15.41
CA LYS A 152 0.85 -12.75 -15.80
C LYS A 152 1.83 -13.13 -14.68
N ALA A 153 1.94 -12.30 -13.65
CA ALA A 153 2.84 -12.49 -12.53
C ALA A 153 2.12 -12.96 -11.26
N ASP A 154 0.86 -13.40 -11.38
CA ASP A 154 0.02 -13.87 -10.28
C ASP A 154 -0.17 -12.83 -9.16
N VAL A 155 -0.12 -11.54 -9.51
CA VAL A 155 -0.37 -10.41 -8.60
C VAL A 155 -1.86 -10.03 -8.59
N LEU A 156 -2.53 -10.19 -9.74
CA LEU A 156 -3.97 -9.92 -9.88
C LEU A 156 -4.66 -11.11 -10.53
N SER A 157 -5.74 -11.57 -9.93
CA SER A 157 -6.64 -12.58 -10.49
C SER A 157 -7.53 -12.01 -11.61
N GLU A 158 -7.99 -12.89 -12.51
CA GLU A 158 -9.01 -12.54 -13.51
C GLU A 158 -10.29 -12.03 -12.84
N GLU A 159 -10.68 -12.65 -11.73
CA GLU A 159 -11.86 -12.30 -10.95
C GLU A 159 -11.80 -10.86 -10.42
N ALA A 160 -10.67 -10.45 -9.86
CA ALA A 160 -10.46 -9.07 -9.39
C ALA A 160 -10.50 -8.07 -10.55
N ILE A 161 -9.91 -8.39 -11.70
CA ILE A 161 -9.90 -7.52 -12.88
C ILE A 161 -11.34 -7.34 -13.42
N LEU A 162 -12.10 -8.43 -13.55
CA LEU A 162 -13.49 -8.38 -14.01
C LEU A 162 -14.39 -7.61 -13.04
N LYS A 163 -14.18 -7.81 -11.73
CA LYS A 163 -14.94 -7.09 -10.69
C LYS A 163 -14.65 -5.59 -10.71
N TRP A 164 -13.38 -5.20 -10.83
CA TRP A 164 -12.99 -3.80 -11.00
C TRP A 164 -13.64 -3.18 -12.24
N TYR A 165 -13.56 -3.85 -13.39
CA TYR A 165 -14.11 -3.34 -14.65
C TYR A 165 -15.63 -3.10 -14.58
N LYS A 166 -16.37 -3.99 -13.91
CA LYS A 166 -17.83 -3.92 -13.80
C LYS A 166 -18.32 -2.90 -12.78
N GLU A 167 -17.77 -2.94 -11.56
CA GLU A 167 -18.42 -2.30 -10.40
C GLU A 167 -17.47 -1.61 -9.42
N ALA A 168 -16.19 -1.97 -9.39
CA ALA A 168 -15.24 -1.50 -8.36
C ALA A 168 -14.14 -0.56 -8.89
N HIS A 169 -14.33 0.04 -10.06
CA HIS A 169 -13.44 1.08 -10.58
C HIS A 169 -13.70 2.41 -9.87
N VAL A 170 -12.65 3.20 -9.67
CA VAL A 170 -12.84 4.59 -9.20
C VAL A 170 -13.41 5.44 -10.34
N ALA A 171 -14.13 6.52 -10.00
CA ALA A 171 -14.76 7.40 -11.00
C ALA A 171 -13.75 8.06 -11.97
N LYS A 172 -12.47 8.12 -11.58
CA LYS A 172 -11.36 8.62 -12.39
C LYS A 172 -10.78 7.51 -13.27
N GLY A 173 -10.65 7.74 -14.57
CA GLY A 173 -9.85 6.89 -15.46
C GLY A 173 -10.44 5.50 -15.74
N LYS A 174 -11.69 5.46 -16.19
CA LYS A 174 -12.30 4.24 -16.75
C LYS A 174 -11.80 3.98 -18.17
#